data_AF-A0A967QGP1-F1
#
_entry.id   AF-A0A967QGP1-F1
#
_cell.length_a   1.000
_cell.length_b   1.000
_cell.length_c   1.000
_cell.angle_alpha   90.00
_cell.angle_beta   90.00
_cell.angle_gamma   90.00
#
_symmetry.space_group_name_H-M   'P 1'
#
loop_
_entity.id
_entity.type
_entity.pdbx_description
1 polymer ?
#
loop_
_entity_poly.entity_id
_entity_poly.type
_entity_poly.pdbx_seq_one_letter_code
_entity_poly.pdbx_strand_id
1 'polypeptide(L)'
;MRLLRSPITWLVAWTVLVWVTRIDNVVGDDELSTRGATWRIGVAGLFLVGAAGLVVGRQRVLAVFVLWTCGYWLVRGTQILLADHSLGFTVVHTVLMVVSIGLAGWAWVVRPVGPGPAG
;
A
#
# COMPACT_ATOMS: atom_id res chain seq x y z
N MET A 1 3.84 9.49 -22.53
CA MET A 1 3.17 8.16 -22.53
C MET A 1 3.98 7.00 -21.92
N ARG A 2 5.32 7.07 -21.72
CA ARG A 2 6.10 5.97 -21.11
C ARG A 2 5.84 5.75 -19.60
N LEU A 3 5.44 6.78 -18.85
CA LEU A 3 5.21 6.71 -17.40
C LEU A 3 4.02 5.81 -16.99
N LEU A 4 2.95 5.77 -17.80
CA LEU A 4 1.75 4.94 -17.54
C LEU A 4 1.97 3.44 -17.77
N ARG A 5 3.16 3.02 -18.22
CA ARG A 5 3.49 1.60 -18.45
C ARG A 5 4.32 0.99 -17.33
N SER A 6 4.80 1.80 -16.39
CA SER A 6 5.59 1.27 -15.27
C SER A 6 4.66 0.80 -14.15
N PRO A 7 4.69 -0.47 -13.74
CA PRO A 7 3.91 -0.95 -12.61
C PRO A 7 4.30 -0.28 -11.29
N ILE A 8 5.51 0.26 -11.17
CA ILE A 8 5.89 1.10 -10.02
C ILE A 8 5.03 2.38 -9.99
N THR A 9 4.76 3.00 -11.14
CA THR A 9 3.91 4.19 -11.22
C THR A 9 2.47 3.86 -10.83
N TRP A 10 1.94 2.73 -11.27
CA TRP A 10 0.61 2.26 -10.85
C TRP A 10 0.54 1.96 -9.36
N LEU A 11 1.55 1.27 -8.81
CA LEU A 11 1.64 1.00 -7.39
C LEU A 11 1.70 2.29 -6.56
N VAL A 12 2.48 3.28 -6.98
CA VAL A 12 2.57 4.58 -6.33
C VAL A 12 1.23 5.31 -6.40
N ALA A 13 0.63 5.43 -7.57
CA ALA A 13 -0.65 6.12 -7.74
C ALA A 13 -1.77 5.47 -6.91
N TRP A 14 -1.84 4.13 -6.93
CA TRP A 14 -2.79 3.36 -6.13
C TRP A 14 -2.56 3.56 -4.63
N THR A 15 -1.30 3.51 -4.18
CA THR A 15 -0.94 3.76 -2.78
C THR A 15 -1.40 5.15 -2.34
N VAL A 16 -1.09 6.18 -3.12
CA VAL A 16 -1.50 7.56 -2.80
C VAL A 16 -3.01 7.67 -2.70
N LEU A 17 -3.75 7.11 -3.66
CA LEU A 17 -5.21 7.10 -3.65
C LEU A 17 -5.76 6.48 -2.37
N VAL A 18 -5.39 5.23 -2.07
CA VAL A 18 -5.93 4.49 -0.92
C VAL A 18 -5.61 5.18 0.40
N TRP A 19 -4.37 5.63 0.57
CA TRP A 19 -3.90 6.11 1.86
C TRP A 19 -4.24 7.58 2.13
N VAL A 20 -4.37 8.42 1.10
CA VAL A 20 -4.91 9.78 1.28
C VAL A 20 -6.40 9.72 1.62
N THR A 21 -7.20 8.92 0.89
CA THR A 21 -8.61 8.71 1.26
C THR A 21 -8.75 8.12 2.66
N ARG A 22 -7.82 7.25 3.08
CA ARG A 22 -7.80 6.73 4.46
C ARG A 22 -7.55 7.82 5.50
N ILE A 23 -6.64 8.76 5.24
CA ILE A 23 -6.37 9.88 6.14
C ILE A 23 -7.62 10.76 6.25
N ASP A 24 -8.22 11.11 5.11
CA ASP A 24 -9.44 11.93 5.07
C ASP A 24 -10.58 11.29 5.91
N ASN A 25 -10.81 9.99 5.70
CA ASN A 25 -11.79 9.21 6.47
C ASN A 25 -11.49 9.17 7.99
N VAL A 26 -10.22 9.21 8.40
CA VAL A 26 -9.84 9.19 9.82
C VAL A 26 -9.95 10.56 10.45
N VAL A 27 -9.66 11.62 9.69
CA VAL A 27 -9.77 13.00 10.16
C VAL A 27 -11.23 13.43 10.28
N GLY A 28 -12.10 12.95 9.39
CA GLY A 28 -13.54 13.20 9.45
C GLY A 28 -14.34 12.31 10.41
N ASP A 29 -13.68 11.44 11.18
CA ASP A 29 -14.32 10.48 12.10
C ASP A 29 -14.12 10.93 13.56
N ASP A 30 -15.13 11.66 14.07
CA ASP A 30 -15.14 12.22 15.42
C ASP A 30 -15.30 11.15 16.53
N GLU A 31 -15.62 9.90 16.17
CA GLU A 31 -15.78 8.80 17.14
C GLU A 31 -14.46 8.12 17.47
N LEU A 32 -13.39 8.39 16.70
CA LEU A 32 -12.08 7.81 16.94
C LEU A 32 -11.39 8.44 18.15
N SER A 33 -11.02 7.59 19.11
CA SER A 33 -10.06 8.01 20.15
C SER A 33 -8.77 8.55 19.51
N THR A 34 -8.13 9.53 20.17
CA THR A 34 -6.87 10.14 19.70
C THR A 34 -5.79 9.08 19.43
N ARG A 35 -5.67 8.08 20.30
CA ARG A 35 -4.73 6.95 20.09
C ARG A 35 -5.10 6.13 18.85
N GLY A 36 -6.39 5.87 18.65
CA GLY A 36 -6.91 5.16 17.48
C GLY A 36 -6.65 5.90 16.18
N ALA A 37 -6.83 7.21 16.15
CA ALA A 37 -6.53 8.07 15.02
C ALA A 37 -5.02 8.09 14.71
N THR A 38 -4.18 8.34 15.73
CA THR A 38 -2.71 8.41 15.57
C THR A 38 -2.13 7.14 14.96
N TRP A 39 -2.54 5.96 15.42
CA TRP A 39 -2.05 4.70 14.84
C TRP A 39 -2.40 4.58 13.35
N ARG A 40 -3.64 4.90 12.98
CA ARG A 40 -4.13 4.81 11.60
C ARG A 40 -3.41 5.80 10.67
N ILE A 41 -3.22 7.04 11.14
CA ILE A 41 -2.48 8.08 10.41
C ILE A 41 -1.00 7.68 10.28
N GLY A 42 -0.39 7.14 11.33
CA GLY A 42 1.01 6.69 11.30
C GLY A 42 1.25 5.60 10.24
N VAL A 43 0.37 4.60 10.17
CA VAL A 43 0.44 3.56 9.13
C VAL A 43 0.27 4.16 7.73
N ALA A 44 -0.72 5.05 7.54
CA ALA A 44 -0.93 5.71 6.25
C ALA A 44 0.30 6.53 5.82
N GLY A 45 0.89 7.27 6.76
CA GLY A 45 2.12 8.02 6.55
C GLY A 45 3.28 7.12 6.11
N LEU A 46 3.46 5.95 6.72
CA LEU A 46 4.50 5.00 6.32
C LEU A 46 4.34 4.51 4.88
N PHE A 47 3.10 4.24 4.46
CA PHE A 47 2.82 3.89 3.06
C PHE A 47 3.14 5.05 2.10
N LEU A 48 2.77 6.28 2.44
CA LEU A 48 3.04 7.46 1.61
C LEU A 48 4.55 7.77 1.53
N VAL A 49 5.29 7.64 2.63
CA VAL A 49 6.75 7.78 2.65
C VAL A 49 7.41 6.70 1.79
N GLY A 50 6.94 5.47 1.87
CA GLY A 50 7.40 4.37 1.01
C GLY A 50 7.18 4.66 -0.47
N ALA A 51 5.97 5.13 -0.84
CA ALA A 51 5.65 5.53 -2.20
C ALA A 51 6.55 6.66 -2.71
N ALA A 52 6.81 7.68 -1.89
CA ALA A 52 7.77 8.74 -2.22
C ALA A 52 9.18 8.19 -2.47
N GLY A 53 9.63 7.22 -1.66
CA GLY A 53 10.92 6.54 -1.87
C GLY A 53 11.01 5.76 -3.19
N LEU A 54 9.89 5.20 -3.67
CA LEU A 54 9.83 4.54 -4.98
C LEU A 54 9.96 5.54 -6.13
N VAL A 55 9.36 6.74 -6.01
CA VAL A 55 9.49 7.81 -7.02
C VAL A 55 10.95 8.23 -7.20
N VAL A 56 11.72 8.25 -6.11
CA VAL A 56 13.16 8.59 -6.13
C VAL A 56 14.03 7.43 -6.66
N GLY A 57 13.45 6.25 -6.98
CA GLY A 57 14.14 5.16 -7.66
C GLY A 57 15.03 4.29 -6.77
N ARG A 58 14.78 4.25 -5.46
CA ARG A 58 15.58 3.42 -4.53
C ARG A 58 15.16 1.95 -4.59
N GLN A 59 15.88 1.11 -5.33
CA GLN A 59 15.59 -0.33 -5.48
C GLN A 59 15.42 -1.08 -4.15
N ARG A 60 16.21 -0.76 -3.11
CA ARG A 60 16.05 -1.33 -1.76
C ARG A 60 14.71 -0.98 -1.12
N VAL A 61 14.15 0.19 -1.44
CA VAL A 61 12.81 0.60 -0.97
C VAL A 61 11.75 -0.27 -1.61
N LEU A 62 11.89 -0.68 -2.88
CA LEU A 62 10.91 -1.58 -3.52
C LEU A 62 10.77 -2.91 -2.78
N ALA A 63 11.88 -3.56 -2.42
CA ALA A 63 11.82 -4.82 -1.67
C ALA A 63 11.09 -4.66 -0.34
N VAL A 64 11.47 -3.65 0.46
CA VAL A 64 10.85 -3.37 1.76
C VAL A 64 9.39 -2.99 1.60
N PHE A 65 9.06 -2.17 0.61
CA PHE A 65 7.72 -1.69 0.37
C PHE A 65 6.78 -2.80 -0.09
N VAL A 66 7.26 -3.72 -0.93
CA VAL A 66 6.50 -4.92 -1.34
C VAL A 66 6.22 -5.80 -0.12
N LEU A 67 7.24 -6.12 0.68
CA LEU A 67 7.06 -6.93 1.90
C LEU A 67 6.09 -6.27 2.88
N TRP A 68 6.24 -4.96 3.11
CA TRP A 68 5.36 -4.19 3.96
C TRP A 68 3.91 -4.19 3.45
N THR A 69 3.71 -3.92 2.16
CA THR A 69 2.38 -3.91 1.53
C THR A 69 1.71 -5.26 1.69
N CYS A 70 2.40 -6.35 1.36
CA CYS A 70 1.86 -7.70 1.52
C CYS A 70 1.58 -8.04 2.97
N GLY A 71 2.54 -7.80 3.89
CA GLY A 71 2.38 -8.13 5.30
C GLY A 71 1.22 -7.38 5.95
N TYR A 72 1.12 -6.07 5.73
CA TYR A 72 0.02 -5.26 6.25
C TYR A 72 -1.32 -5.76 5.76
N TRP A 73 -1.45 -5.96 4.44
CA TRP A 73 -2.72 -6.36 3.83
C TRP A 73 -3.12 -7.79 4.18
N LEU A 74 -2.18 -8.72 4.31
CA LEU A 74 -2.47 -10.07 4.78
C LEU A 74 -2.98 -10.05 6.22
N VAL A 75 -2.35 -9.28 7.11
CA VAL A 75 -2.82 -9.18 8.51
C VAL A 75 -4.16 -8.47 8.58
N ARG A 76 -4.24 -7.26 8.02
CA ARG A 76 -5.42 -6.40 8.15
C ARG A 76 -6.61 -6.92 7.35
N GLY A 77 -6.37 -7.36 6.12
CA GLY A 77 -7.40 -7.96 5.26
C GLY A 77 -7.98 -9.23 5.88
N THR A 78 -7.14 -10.12 6.41
CA THR A 78 -7.62 -11.32 7.11
C THR A 78 -8.43 -10.98 8.36
N GLN A 79 -7.98 -10.01 9.16
CA GLN A 79 -8.77 -9.54 10.31
C GLN A 79 -10.16 -9.03 9.89
N ILE A 80 -10.25 -8.30 8.77
CA ILE A 80 -11.52 -7.80 8.24
C ILE A 80 -12.40 -8.95 7.72
N LEU A 81 -11.82 -9.92 7.02
CA LEU A 81 -12.53 -11.09 6.50
C LEU A 81 -13.11 -11.98 7.60
N LEU A 82 -12.45 -12.03 8.75
CA LEU A 82 -12.86 -12.84 9.90
C LEU A 82 -13.74 -12.09 10.91
N ALA A 83 -13.86 -10.78 10.78
CA ALA A 83 -14.69 -9.95 11.65
C ALA A 83 -16.12 -9.81 11.11
N ASP A 84 -17.07 -9.50 12.00
CA ASP A 84 -18.46 -9.24 11.62
C ASP A 84 -18.61 -7.81 11.08
N HIS A 85 -18.43 -7.67 9.78
CA HIS A 85 -18.59 -6.42 9.04
C HIS A 85 -19.67 -6.54 7.98
N SER A 86 -20.25 -5.42 7.56
CA SER A 86 -21.19 -5.40 6.44
C SER A 86 -20.53 -5.94 5.16
N LEU A 87 -21.31 -6.61 4.31
CA LEU A 87 -20.80 -7.19 3.06
C LEU A 87 -20.07 -6.15 2.20
N GLY A 88 -20.64 -4.94 2.05
CA GLY A 88 -20.02 -3.86 1.27
C GLY A 88 -18.65 -3.44 1.81
N PHE A 89 -18.52 -3.33 3.15
CA PHE A 89 -17.25 -3.02 3.79
C PHE A 89 -16.20 -4.11 3.50
N THR A 90 -16.58 -5.37 3.67
CA THR A 90 -15.70 -6.53 3.46
C THR A 90 -15.26 -6.63 2.00
N VAL A 91 -16.18 -6.44 1.04
CA VAL A 91 -15.87 -6.48 -0.39
C VAL A 91 -14.88 -5.39 -0.77
N VAL A 92 -15.12 -4.14 -0.36
CA VAL A 92 -14.22 -3.01 -0.66
C VAL A 92 -12.81 -3.31 -0.14
N HIS A 93 -12.66 -3.72 1.12
CA HIS A 93 -11.34 -3.99 1.69
C HIS A 93 -10.66 -5.21 1.08
N THR A 94 -11.42 -6.20 0.61
CA THR A 94 -10.88 -7.34 -0.11
C THR A 94 -10.33 -6.92 -1.47
N VAL A 95 -11.04 -6.07 -2.21
CA VAL A 95 -10.55 -5.50 -3.47
C VAL A 95 -9.31 -4.66 -3.23
N LEU A 96 -9.33 -3.79 -2.21
CA LEU A 96 -8.16 -2.99 -1.84
C LEU A 96 -6.94 -3.87 -1.51
N MET A 97 -7.14 -4.95 -0.77
CA MET A 97 -6.11 -5.95 -0.46
C MET A 97 -5.53 -6.59 -1.73
N VAL A 98 -6.39 -7.16 -2.58
CA VAL A 98 -5.98 -7.89 -3.78
C VAL A 98 -5.25 -6.98 -4.76
N VAL A 99 -5.77 -5.78 -5.02
CA VAL A 99 -5.14 -4.84 -5.95
C VAL A 99 -3.79 -4.36 -5.42
N SER A 100 -3.70 -4.05 -4.12
CA SER A 100 -2.44 -3.61 -3.52
C SER A 100 -1.35 -4.68 -3.58
N ILE A 101 -1.69 -5.92 -3.23
CA ILE A 101 -0.77 -7.07 -3.30
C ILE A 101 -0.39 -7.37 -4.76
N GLY A 102 -1.38 -7.35 -5.67
CA GLY A 102 -1.16 -7.60 -7.09
C GLY A 102 -0.23 -6.58 -7.73
N LEU A 103 -0.42 -5.29 -7.47
CA LEU A 103 0.46 -4.23 -7.96
C LEU A 103 1.87 -4.33 -7.35
N ALA A 104 1.98 -4.66 -6.06
CA ALA A 104 3.27 -4.87 -5.40
C ALA A 104 4.03 -6.05 -6.00
N GLY A 105 3.36 -7.19 -6.19
CA GLY A 105 3.92 -8.38 -6.83
C GLY A 105 4.33 -8.13 -8.28
N TRP A 106 3.49 -7.43 -9.06
CA TRP A 106 3.81 -7.09 -10.44
C TRP A 106 5.02 -6.16 -10.52
N ALA A 107 5.05 -5.10 -9.71
CA ALA A 107 6.20 -4.18 -9.64
C ALA A 107 7.49 -4.90 -9.24
N TRP A 108 7.41 -5.88 -8.33
CA TRP A 108 8.55 -6.72 -7.97
C TRP A 108 9.01 -7.55 -9.16
N VAL A 109 8.12 -8.30 -9.81
CA VAL A 109 8.47 -9.24 -10.89
C VAL A 109 9.15 -8.56 -12.07
N VAL A 110 8.67 -7.38 -12.48
CA VAL A 110 9.19 -6.69 -13.67
C VAL A 110 10.23 -5.62 -13.36
N ARG A 111 10.71 -5.55 -12.12
CA ARG A 111 11.73 -4.57 -11.72
C ARG A 111 13.00 -4.77 -12.55
N PRO A 112 13.71 -3.69 -12.95
CA PRO A 112 15.01 -3.81 -13.58
C PRO A 112 15.99 -4.51 -12.62
N VAL A 113 16.57 -5.64 -13.04
CA VAL A 113 17.69 -6.26 -12.34
C VAL A 113 18.95 -5.54 -12.80
N GLY A 114 19.66 -4.89 -11.87
CA GLY A 114 20.95 -4.25 -12.19
C GLY A 114 21.98 -5.28 -12.67
N PRO A 115 23.07 -4.87 -13.34
CA PRO A 115 24.14 -5.79 -13.70
C PRO A 115 24.62 -6.49 -12.41
N GLY A 116 24.67 -7.83 -12.45
CA GLY A 116 25.21 -8.63 -11.36
C GLY A 116 26.65 -8.20 -11.05
N PRO A 117 27.16 -8.53 -9.85
CA PRO A 117 28.57 -8.25 -9.53
C PRO A 117 29.44 -8.86 -10.64
N ALA A 118 30.32 -8.04 -11.23
CA ALA A 118 31.32 -8.53 -12.15
C ALA A 118 32.15 -9.60 -11.42
N GLY A 119 32.10 -10.84 -11.95
CA GLY A 119 32.92 -11.94 -11.47
C GLY A 119 34.39 -11.76 -11.82
#